data_AF-A0AAV0T9Y9-F1
#
_entry.id   AF-A0AAV0T9Y9-F1
#
_cell.length_a   1.000
_cell.length_b   1.000
_cell.length_c   1.000
_cell.angle_alpha   90.00
_cell.angle_beta   90.00
_cell.angle_gamma   90.00
#
_symmetry.space_group_name_H-M   'P 1'
#
loop_
_entity.id
_entity.type
_entity.pdbx_description
1 polymer ?
#
loop_
_entity_poly.entity_id
_entity_poly.type
_entity_poly.pdbx_seq_one_letter_code
_entity_poly.pdbx_strand_id
1 'polypeptide(L)'
;MSSASSKPRAPVVGLHAGSKSDFGDDLDVEELIERNRCHEDYYKLEDCLAEYDRDWRKCQEQVKQLKLCNDRITQLRTTAHEAAAKRSSRP
;
A
#
# COMPACT_ATOMS: atom_id res chain seq x y z
N MET A 1 -25.41 -47.63 2.89
CA MET A 1 -26.08 -46.71 3.81
C MET A 1 -25.03 -46.06 4.69
N SER A 2 -24.71 -44.78 4.41
CA SER A 2 -24.03 -43.83 5.30
C SER A 2 -24.12 -42.46 4.61
N SER A 3 -25.17 -41.71 4.94
CA SER A 3 -25.44 -40.38 4.42
C SER A 3 -24.46 -39.38 5.02
N ALA A 4 -23.69 -38.68 4.19
CA ALA A 4 -22.92 -37.52 4.61
C ALA A 4 -23.86 -36.34 4.78
N SER A 5 -24.16 -35.95 6.02
CA SER A 5 -24.96 -34.76 6.33
C SER A 5 -24.22 -33.50 5.92
N SER A 6 -24.59 -32.92 4.78
CA SER A 6 -24.23 -31.55 4.40
C SER A 6 -24.95 -30.57 5.32
N LYS A 7 -24.31 -30.10 6.40
CA LYS A 7 -24.81 -28.97 7.18
C LYS A 7 -24.79 -27.70 6.29
N PRO A 8 -25.91 -26.98 6.13
CA PRO A 8 -25.89 -25.66 5.49
C PRO A 8 -25.05 -24.72 6.34
N ARG A 9 -24.04 -24.09 5.74
CA ARG A 9 -23.29 -23.02 6.39
C ARG A 9 -24.24 -21.83 6.55
N ALA A 10 -24.55 -21.46 7.79
CA ALA A 10 -25.39 -20.30 8.09
C ALA A 10 -24.81 -19.03 7.43
N PRO A 11 -25.65 -18.09 6.98
CA PRO A 11 -25.18 -16.82 6.46
C PRO A 11 -24.50 -16.06 7.59
N VAL A 12 -23.21 -15.75 7.40
CA VAL A 12 -22.43 -14.99 8.37
C VAL A 12 -22.92 -13.54 8.31
N VAL A 13 -23.84 -13.17 9.20
CA VAL A 13 -24.25 -11.78 9.40
C VAL A 13 -23.01 -10.95 9.69
N GLY A 14 -22.71 -9.99 8.82
CA GLY A 14 -21.55 -9.10 8.95
C GLY A 14 -20.40 -9.34 7.95
N LEU A 15 -20.52 -10.30 7.01
CA LEU A 15 -19.43 -10.56 6.05
C LEU A 15 -19.16 -9.38 5.07
N HIS A 16 -20.10 -8.44 4.96
CA HIS A 16 -19.92 -7.17 4.24
C HIS A 16 -20.13 -5.98 5.18
N ALA A 17 -19.61 -6.04 6.40
CA ALA A 17 -19.27 -4.80 7.12
C ALA A 17 -18.20 -4.11 6.27
N GLY A 18 -18.63 -3.11 5.49
CA GLY A 18 -17.81 -2.46 4.46
C GLY A 18 -16.39 -2.22 4.96
N SER A 19 -15.39 -2.51 4.11
CA SER A 19 -14.00 -2.26 4.43
C SER A 19 -13.89 -0.86 4.99
N LYS A 20 -13.58 -0.75 6.28
CA LYS A 20 -13.00 0.47 6.82
C LYS A 20 -11.69 0.62 6.07
N SER A 21 -11.73 1.33 4.96
CA SER A 21 -10.54 1.84 4.34
C SER A 21 -9.79 2.63 5.40
N ASP A 22 -8.47 2.48 5.47
CA ASP A 22 -7.59 3.34 6.30
C ASP A 22 -7.64 4.82 5.87
N PHE A 23 -8.51 5.15 4.91
CA PHE A 23 -8.89 6.50 4.54
C PHE A 23 -9.86 7.03 5.59
N GLY A 24 -9.33 7.61 6.67
CA GLY A 24 -10.12 8.49 7.53
C GLY A 24 -10.71 9.64 6.71
N ASP A 25 -11.82 10.24 7.16
CA ASP A 25 -12.50 11.35 6.47
C ASP A 25 -11.61 12.61 6.29
N ASP A 26 -10.46 12.67 6.96
CA ASP A 26 -9.48 13.77 6.92
C ASP A 26 -8.19 13.37 6.17
N LEU A 27 -8.28 12.93 4.91
CA LEU A 27 -7.07 12.73 4.11
C LEU A 27 -6.48 14.09 3.71
N ASP A 28 -5.33 14.45 4.27
CA ASP A 28 -4.54 15.59 3.81
C ASP A 28 -4.16 15.36 2.33
N VAL A 29 -4.46 16.34 1.48
CA VAL A 29 -4.10 16.30 0.06
C VAL A 29 -2.58 16.16 -0.10
N GLU A 30 -1.79 16.75 0.80
CA GLU A 30 -0.34 16.60 0.80
C GLU A 30 0.08 15.16 1.10
N GLU A 31 -0.61 14.48 2.03
CA GLU A 31 -0.38 13.05 2.35
C GLU A 31 -0.77 12.14 1.17
N LEU A 32 -1.89 12.43 0.51
CA LEU A 32 -2.33 11.74 -0.70
C LEU A 32 -1.31 11.89 -1.84
N ILE A 33 -0.81 13.10 -2.05
CA ILE A 33 0.23 13.39 -3.05
C ILE A 33 1.49 12.62 -2.70
N GLU A 34 1.97 12.71 -1.45
CA GLU A 34 3.14 11.97 -0.96
C GLU A 34 3.01 10.46 -1.18
N ARG A 35 1.85 9.89 -0.84
CA ARG A 35 1.59 8.46 -0.98
C ARG A 35 1.58 8.02 -2.45
N ASN A 36 1.15 8.89 -3.36
CA ASN A 36 1.15 8.65 -4.80
C ASN A 36 2.45 9.04 -5.52
N ARG A 37 3.51 9.52 -4.84
CA ARG A 37 4.72 10.03 -5.54
C ARG A 37 5.46 9.00 -6.39
N CYS A 38 5.35 7.71 -6.08
CA CYS A 38 6.03 6.65 -6.81
C CYS A 38 5.09 5.88 -7.77
N HIS A 39 3.92 6.43 -8.10
CA HIS A 39 2.91 5.75 -8.92
C HIS A 39 3.43 5.38 -10.31
N GLU A 40 4.25 6.22 -10.95
CA GLU A 40 4.81 5.93 -12.28
C GLU A 40 5.69 4.66 -12.27
N ASP A 41 6.59 4.54 -11.29
CA ASP A 41 7.46 3.36 -11.18
C ASP A 41 6.70 2.13 -10.69
N TYR A 42 5.65 2.34 -9.90
CA TYR A 42 4.73 1.28 -9.52
C TYR A 42 3.97 0.73 -10.74
N TYR A 43 3.42 1.60 -11.60
CA TYR A 43 2.72 1.15 -12.81
C TYR A 43 3.65 0.41 -13.78
N LYS A 44 4.90 0.86 -13.95
CA LYS A 44 5.90 0.11 -14.73
C LYS A 44 6.15 -1.30 -14.16
N LEU A 45 6.16 -1.43 -12.84
CA LEU A 45 6.28 -2.74 -12.19
C LEU A 45 5.02 -3.58 -12.42
N GLU A 46 3.82 -3.00 -12.31
CA GLU A 46 2.56 -3.71 -12.61
C GLU A 46 2.53 -4.25 -14.04
N ASP A 47 2.96 -3.45 -15.02
CA ASP A 47 3.04 -3.87 -16.42
C ASP A 47 3.99 -5.07 -16.58
N CYS A 48 5.20 -5.00 -16.00
CA CYS A 48 6.13 -6.13 -16.05
C CYS A 48 5.58 -7.38 -15.35
N LEU A 49 4.93 -7.23 -14.20
CA LEU A 49 4.32 -8.35 -13.49
C LEU A 49 3.17 -8.97 -14.31
N ALA A 50 2.42 -8.17 -15.07
CA ALA A 50 1.40 -8.69 -15.97
C ALA A 50 2.00 -9.54 -17.11
N GLU A 51 3.16 -9.17 -17.63
CA GLU A 51 3.87 -9.93 -18.68
C GLU A 51 4.44 -11.27 -18.19
N TYR A 52 4.88 -11.33 -16.93
CA TYR A 52 5.65 -12.47 -16.39
C TYR A 52 4.90 -13.33 -15.37
N ASP A 53 3.57 -13.39 -15.45
CA ASP A 53 2.72 -14.15 -14.51
C ASP A 53 3.03 -13.81 -13.04
N ARG A 54 3.27 -12.51 -12.80
CA ARG A 54 3.64 -11.93 -11.50
C ARG A 54 4.97 -12.42 -10.92
N ASP A 55 5.86 -12.99 -11.74
CA ASP A 55 7.22 -13.34 -11.32
C ASP A 55 8.12 -12.11 -11.20
N TRP A 56 8.15 -11.49 -10.01
CA TRP A 56 8.95 -10.30 -9.70
C TRP A 56 10.47 -10.52 -9.93
N ARG A 57 10.96 -11.76 -9.95
CA ARG A 57 12.38 -12.06 -10.24
C ARG A 57 12.74 -11.74 -11.69
N LYS A 58 11.77 -11.65 -12.59
CA LYS A 58 11.95 -11.16 -13.97
C LYS A 58 11.84 -9.65 -14.11
N CYS A 59 11.32 -8.96 -13.08
CA CYS A 59 11.07 -7.52 -13.04
C CYS A 59 12.06 -6.76 -12.14
N GLN A 60 13.30 -7.25 -11.99
CA GLN A 60 14.27 -6.68 -11.04
C GLN A 60 14.58 -5.21 -11.31
N GLU A 61 14.60 -4.79 -12.58
CA GLU A 61 14.86 -3.39 -12.92
C GLU A 61 13.74 -2.49 -12.38
N GLN A 62 12.48 -2.83 -12.64
CA GLN A 62 11.32 -2.07 -12.15
C GLN A 62 11.26 -2.08 -10.61
N VAL A 63 11.55 -3.22 -9.98
CA VAL A 63 11.65 -3.33 -8.51
C VAL A 63 12.71 -2.37 -7.96
N LYS A 64 13.88 -2.29 -8.61
CA LYS A 64 14.96 -1.40 -8.19
C LYS A 64 14.57 0.07 -8.34
N GLN A 65 13.93 0.46 -9.44
CA GLN A 65 13.46 1.84 -9.65
C GLN A 65 12.41 2.23 -8.60
N LEU A 66 11.41 1.37 -8.38
CA LEU A 66 10.40 1.59 -7.35
C LEU A 66 11.03 1.73 -5.95
N LYS A 67 12.05 0.91 -5.64
CA LYS A 67 12.80 1.04 -4.39
C LYS A 67 13.50 2.39 -4.27
N LEU A 68 14.22 2.83 -5.32
CA LEU A 68 14.91 4.12 -5.30
C LEU A 68 13.96 5.30 -5.05
N CYS A 69 12.76 5.26 -5.67
CA CYS A 69 11.74 6.26 -5.39
C CYS A 69 11.29 6.21 -3.92
N ASN A 70 10.93 5.02 -3.41
CA ASN A 70 10.47 4.86 -2.03
C ASN A 70 11.52 5.27 -1.00
N ASP A 71 12.79 4.95 -1.22
CA ASP A 71 13.89 5.34 -0.35
C ASP A 71 14.01 6.88 -0.27
N ARG A 72 13.86 7.57 -1.41
CA ARG A 72 13.83 9.05 -1.46
C ARG A 72 12.66 9.61 -0.66
N ILE A 73 11.45 9.07 -0.84
CA ILE A 73 10.26 9.56 -0.13
C ILE A 73 10.37 9.30 1.38
N THR A 74 10.90 8.14 1.76
CA THR A 74 11.15 7.80 3.17
C THR A 74 12.12 8.79 3.80
N GLN A 75 13.22 9.12 3.12
CA GLN A 75 14.17 10.12 3.61
C GLN A 75 13.51 11.49 3.79
N LEU A 76 12.73 11.95 2.80
CA LEU A 76 12.02 13.23 2.90
C LEU A 76 11.08 13.24 4.11
N ARG A 77 10.30 12.17 4.33
CA ARG A 77 9.41 12.02 5.49
C ARG A 77 10.17 12.06 6.82
N THR A 78 11.27 11.33 6.92
CA THR A 78 12.12 11.33 8.12
C THR A 78 12.66 12.74 8.39
N THR A 79 13.21 13.41 7.38
CA THR A 79 13.75 14.77 7.55
C THR A 79 12.67 15.79 7.92
N ALA A 80 11.47 15.68 7.33
CA ALA A 80 10.34 16.54 7.66
C ALA A 80 9.89 16.34 9.13
N HIS A 81 9.78 15.09 9.58
CA HIS A 81 9.44 14.76 10.95
C HIS A 81 10.50 15.26 11.95
N GLU A 82 11.79 15.08 11.65
CA GLU A 82 12.89 15.61 12.46
C GLU A 82 12.87 17.15 12.53
N ALA A 83 12.63 17.82 11.39
CA ALA A 83 12.53 19.27 11.33
C ALA A 83 11.34 19.80 12.14
N ALA A 84 10.19 19.13 12.06
CA ALA A 84 9.01 19.45 12.86
C ALA A 84 9.28 19.28 14.37
N ALA A 85 9.89 18.16 14.77
CA ALA A 85 10.28 17.90 16.16
C ALA A 85 11.24 18.97 16.69
N LYS A 86 12.24 19.37 15.89
CA LYS A 86 13.22 20.42 16.26
C LYS A 86 12.60 21.81 16.36
N ARG A 87 11.59 22.12 15.55
CA ARG A 87 10.83 23.38 15.66
C ARG A 87 10.01 23.41 16.95
N SER A 88 9.40 22.29 17.33
CA SER A 88 8.60 22.18 18.57
C SER A 88 9.44 22.21 19.84
N SER A 89 10.73 21.89 19.78
CA SER A 89 11.63 21.88 20.95
C SER A 89 12.42 23.19 21.15
N ARG A 90 12.24 24.18 20.26
CA ARG A 90 12.88 25.50 20.40
C ARG A 90 12.11 26.34 21.44
N PRO A 91 12.76 26.82 22.52
CA PRO A 91 12.12 27.60 23.57
C PRO A 91 11.67 28.98 23.09
#